data_AF-A0A6I6CMC4-F1
#
_entry.id   AF-A0A6I6CMC4-F1
#
_cell.length_a   1.000
_cell.length_b   1.000
_cell.length_c   1.000
_cell.angle_alpha   90.00
_cell.angle_beta   90.00
_cell.angle_gamma   90.00
#
_symmetry.space_group_name_H-M   'P 1'
#
loop_
_entity.id
_entity.type
_entity.pdbx_description
1 polymer ?
#
loop_
_entity_poly.entity_id
_entity_poly.type
_entity_poly.pdbx_seq_one_letter_code
_entity_poly.pdbx_strand_id
1 'polypeptide(L)'
;MIPLSFTLGSTIVSVLLSQTEDKMLLTIKILNEHKPISKSLVDKLIKKNDTNLNTKDINIYMTSLLLEYYNTEMHYTCENNLLEIGLTIT
;
A
#
# COMPACT_ATOMS: atom_id res chain seq x y z
N MET A 1 4.80 19.95 -3.99
CA MET A 1 4.66 18.59 -3.44
C MET A 1 6.04 17.96 -3.36
N ILE A 2 6.49 17.55 -2.18
CA ILE A 2 7.81 16.93 -1.97
C ILE A 2 7.57 15.45 -1.67
N PRO A 3 8.00 14.50 -2.51
CA PRO A 3 7.91 13.08 -2.20
C PRO A 3 8.84 12.74 -1.03
N LEU A 4 8.32 12.02 -0.03
CA LEU A 4 9.16 11.49 1.04
C LEU A 4 9.67 10.12 0.57
N SER A 5 10.98 9.93 0.49
CA SER A 5 11.57 8.64 0.14
C SER A 5 12.54 8.17 1.21
N PHE A 6 12.48 6.89 1.56
CA PHE A 6 13.37 6.27 2.53
C PHE A 6 13.79 4.87 2.08
N THR A 7 14.98 4.47 2.48
CA THR A 7 15.58 3.19 2.13
C THR A 7 15.54 2.22 3.31
N LEU A 8 15.15 0.98 3.04
CA LEU A 8 15.14 -0.11 4.02
C LEU A 8 15.88 -1.31 3.41
N GLY A 9 17.19 -1.38 3.63
CA GLY A 9 18.05 -2.33 2.91
C GLY A 9 18.04 -2.05 1.40
N SER A 10 17.73 -3.07 0.59
CA SER A 10 17.58 -2.95 -0.88
C SER A 10 16.19 -2.52 -1.34
N THR A 11 15.35 -2.05 -0.41
CA THR A 11 13.98 -1.59 -0.71
C THR A 11 13.93 -0.08 -0.62
N ILE A 12 13.47 0.56 -1.69
CA ILE A 12 13.16 1.98 -1.74
C ILE A 12 11.66 2.13 -1.55
N VAL A 13 11.25 2.92 -0.57
CA VAL A 13 9.86 3.30 -0.36
C VAL A 13 9.73 4.78 -0.62
N SER A 14 8.84 5.15 -1.52
CA SER A 14 8.49 6.54 -1.84
C SER A 14 7.02 6.76 -1.54
N VAL A 15 6.73 7.85 -0.83
CA VAL A 15 5.38 8.27 -0.47
C VAL A 15 5.14 9.63 -1.09
N LEU A 16 4.07 9.73 -1.88
CA LEU A 16 3.62 10.94 -2.53
C LEU A 16 2.21 11.26 -2.03
N LEU A 17 2.05 12.46 -1.46
CA LEU A 17 0.74 12.97 -1.09
C LEU A 17 0.36 14.10 -2.03
N SER A 18 -0.70 13.88 -2.79
CA SER A 18 -1.28 14.85 -3.73
C SER A 18 -2.70 15.20 -3.31
N GLN A 19 -3.07 16.46 -3.52
CA GLN A 19 -4.41 16.95 -3.27
C GLN A 19 -4.98 17.47 -4.58
N THR A 20 -6.15 16.95 -4.95
CA THR A 20 -7.02 17.50 -5.99
C THR A 20 -8.20 18.19 -5.30
N GLU A 21 -9.00 18.96 -6.04
CA GLU A 21 -10.06 19.82 -5.47
C GLU A 21 -10.94 19.12 -4.42
N ASP A 22 -11.33 17.87 -4.69
CA ASP A 22 -12.28 17.14 -3.83
C ASP A 22 -11.69 15.88 -3.19
N LYS A 23 -10.41 15.56 -3.45
CA LYS A 23 -9.82 14.27 -3.06
C LYS A 23 -8.36 14.38 -2.68
N MET A 24 -7.99 13.63 -1.66
CA MET A 24 -6.60 13.42 -1.28
C MET A 24 -6.14 12.07 -1.82
N LEU A 25 -5.08 12.07 -2.63
CA LEU A 25 -4.47 10.87 -3.19
C LEU A 25 -3.09 10.65 -2.55
N LEU A 26 -2.97 9.54 -1.82
CA LEU A 26 -1.72 9.05 -1.24
C LEU A 26 -1.20 7.89 -2.10
N THR A 27 -0.07 8.08 -2.76
CA THR A 27 0.62 7.05 -3.53
C THR A 27 1.83 6.54 -2.75
N ILE A 28 1.90 5.24 -2.52
CA ILE A 28 3.03 4.55 -1.92
C ILE A 28 3.65 3.67 -2.99
N LYS A 29 4.94 3.89 -3.28
CA LYS A 29 5.71 3.14 -4.25
C LYS A 29 6.82 2.38 -3.53
N ILE A 30 6.89 1.08 -3.74
CA ILE A 30 7.88 0.18 -3.14
C ILE A 30 8.64 -0.47 -4.29
N LEU A 31 9.94 -0.17 -4.38
CA LEU A 31 10.85 -0.78 -5.34
C LEU A 31 11.86 -1.64 -4.60
N ASN A 32 11.95 -2.92 -4.94
CA ASN A 32 12.96 -3.82 -4.42
C ASN A 32 14.03 -4.07 -5.49
N GLU A 33 15.26 -3.62 -5.28
CA GLU A 33 16.27 -3.67 -6.34
C GLU A 33 16.68 -5.10 -6.75
N HIS A 34 16.56 -6.07 -5.84
CA HIS A 34 17.17 -7.38 -6.03
C HIS A 34 16.18 -8.54 -6.08
N LYS A 35 14.93 -8.33 -5.64
CA LYS A 35 13.94 -9.42 -5.54
C LYS A 35 12.57 -8.97 -6.04
N PRO A 36 11.84 -9.87 -6.73
CA PRO A 36 10.43 -9.64 -7.02
C PRO A 36 9.62 -9.48 -5.74
N ILE A 37 8.62 -8.61 -5.78
CA ILE A 37 7.63 -8.46 -4.71
C ILE A 37 6.61 -9.58 -4.86
N SER A 38 6.34 -10.27 -3.75
CA SER A 38 5.38 -11.38 -3.74
C SER A 38 3.96 -10.86 -3.97
N LYS A 39 3.27 -11.39 -4.98
CA LYS A 39 1.84 -11.14 -5.19
C LYS A 39 0.97 -11.56 -4.00
N SER A 40 1.42 -12.53 -3.19
CA SER A 40 0.64 -12.97 -2.02
C SER A 40 0.47 -11.88 -0.95
N LEU A 41 1.40 -10.93 -0.84
CA LEU A 41 1.26 -9.78 0.07
C LEU A 41 0.12 -8.87 -0.37
N VAL A 42 0.02 -8.68 -1.68
CA VAL A 42 -0.99 -7.85 -2.32
C VAL A 42 -2.36 -8.52 -2.23
N ASP A 43 -2.43 -9.83 -2.45
CA ASP A 43 -3.66 -10.61 -2.30
C ASP A 43 -4.25 -10.50 -0.88
N LYS A 44 -3.39 -10.50 0.15
CA LYS A 44 -3.81 -10.35 1.56
C LYS A 44 -4.40 -8.98 1.88
N LEU A 45 -3.93 -7.92 1.22
CA LEU A 45 -4.47 -6.57 1.40
C LEU A 45 -5.89 -6.43 0.82
N ILE A 46 -6.21 -7.21 -0.22
CA ILE A 46 -7.49 -7.15 -0.93
C ILE A 46 -8.52 -8.09 -0.29
N LYS A 47 -8.09 -9.31 0.07
CA LYS A 47 -8.97 -10.37 0.57
C LYS A 47 -9.03 -10.36 2.10
N LYS A 48 -9.47 -9.25 2.70
CA LYS A 48 -9.51 -9.08 4.17
C LYS A 48 -10.26 -10.21 4.91
N ASN A 49 -11.27 -10.80 4.26
CA ASN A 49 -12.11 -11.85 4.86
C ASN A 49 -11.41 -13.21 4.94
N ASP A 50 -10.35 -13.42 4.16
CA ASP A 50 -9.54 -14.64 4.16
C ASP A 50 -8.27 -14.50 5.02
N THR A 51 -8.08 -13.34 5.66
CA THR A 51 -6.89 -13.03 6.45
C THR A 51 -6.90 -13.81 7.77
N ASN A 52 -5.96 -14.74 7.92
CA ASN A 52 -5.73 -15.45 9.17
C ASN A 52 -5.31 -14.44 10.25
N LEU A 53 -6.09 -14.27 11.33
CA LEU A 53 -5.85 -13.29 12.40
C LEU A 53 -4.70 -13.69 13.36
N ASN A 54 -3.64 -14.27 12.82
CA ASN A 54 -2.40 -14.49 13.54
C ASN A 54 -1.68 -13.15 13.78
N THR A 55 -0.68 -13.14 14.66
CA THR A 55 0.07 -11.93 15.05
C THR A 55 0.79 -11.22 13.91
N LYS A 56 1.09 -11.90 12.79
CA LYS A 56 1.77 -11.29 11.63
C LYS A 56 0.79 -10.57 10.71
N ASP A 57 -0.41 -11.11 10.55
CA ASP A 57 -1.39 -10.67 9.56
C ASP A 57 -2.44 -9.70 10.16
N ILE A 58 -2.52 -9.60 11.49
CA ILE A 58 -3.47 -8.69 12.18
C ILE A 58 -3.29 -7.22 11.78
N ASN A 59 -2.05 -6.76 11.55
CA ASN A 59 -1.79 -5.38 11.12
C ASN A 59 -2.37 -5.10 9.73
N ILE A 60 -2.36 -6.09 8.83
CA ILE A 60 -2.96 -5.98 7.50
C ILE A 60 -4.47 -5.86 7.64
N TYR A 61 -5.09 -6.73 8.45
CA TYR A 61 -6.53 -6.68 8.71
C TYR A 61 -6.99 -5.35 9.32
N MET A 62 -6.29 -4.86 10.35
CA MET A 62 -6.60 -3.57 10.99
C MET A 62 -6.43 -2.39 10.03
N THR A 63 -5.40 -2.43 9.18
CA THR A 63 -5.20 -1.41 8.13
C THR A 63 -6.38 -1.42 7.16
N SER A 64 -6.81 -2.59 6.69
CA SER A 64 -7.97 -2.69 5.80
C SER A 64 -9.25 -2.15 6.44
N LEU A 65 -9.50 -2.42 7.72
CA LEU A 65 -10.65 -1.86 8.45
C LEU A 65 -10.59 -0.34 8.56
N LEU A 66 -9.40 0.23 8.82
CA LEU A 66 -9.23 1.68 8.89
C LEU A 66 -9.51 2.33 7.53
N LEU A 67 -8.98 1.77 6.44
CA LEU A 67 -9.23 2.28 5.09
C LEU A 67 -10.73 2.26 4.74
N GLU A 68 -11.45 1.21 5.10
CA GLU A 68 -12.90 1.12 4.93
C GLU A 68 -13.66 2.15 5.77
N TYR A 69 -13.25 2.36 7.02
CA TYR A 69 -13.85 3.38 7.91
C TYR A 69 -13.73 4.79 7.32
N TYR A 70 -12.62 5.10 6.66
CA TYR A 70 -12.40 6.38 5.97
C TYR A 70 -12.94 6.41 4.53
N ASN A 71 -13.76 5.43 4.13
CA ASN A 71 -14.29 5.31 2.76
C ASN A 71 -13.19 5.45 1.68
N THR A 72 -12.00 4.91 1.97
CA THR A 72 -10.83 5.06 1.11
C THR A 72 -10.85 4.02 0.00
N GLU A 73 -10.75 4.47 -1.24
CA GLU A 73 -10.56 3.57 -2.39
C GLU A 73 -9.08 3.22 -2.54
N MET A 74 -8.77 1.92 -2.61
CA MET A 74 -7.41 1.43 -2.80
C MET A 74 -7.24 0.83 -4.19
N HIS A 75 -6.26 1.33 -4.93
CA HIS A 75 -5.79 0.76 -6.19
C HIS A 75 -4.35 0.30 -6.02
N TYR A 76 -3.95 -0.73 -6.74
CA TYR A 76 -2.57 -1.19 -6.70
C TYR A 76 -2.12 -1.75 -8.04
N THR A 77 -0.81 -1.69 -8.27
CA THR A 77 -0.13 -2.33 -9.39
C THR A 77 1.09 -3.05 -8.85
N CYS A 78 1.24 -4.34 -9.15
CA CYS A 78 2.39 -5.14 -8.72
C CYS A 78 3.06 -5.78 -9.94
N GLU A 79 4.22 -5.25 -10.31
CA GLU A 79 5.01 -5.67 -11.47
C GLU A 79 6.43 -6.02 -11.06
N ASN A 80 6.81 -7.30 -11.21
CA ASN A 80 8.14 -7.80 -10.85
C ASN A 80 8.59 -7.35 -9.45
N ASN A 81 9.41 -6.31 -9.39
CA ASN A 81 10.05 -5.78 -8.21
C ASN A 81 9.48 -4.43 -7.75
N LEU A 82 8.40 -3.98 -8.39
CA LEU A 82 7.69 -2.75 -8.11
C LEU A 82 6.27 -3.05 -7.61
N LEU A 83 5.90 -2.41 -6.50
CA LEU A 83 4.55 -2.35 -5.98
C LEU A 83 4.17 -0.88 -5.84
N GLU A 84 3.10 -0.48 -6.48
CA GLU A 84 2.50 0.84 -6.34
C GLU A 84 1.11 0.68 -5.72
N ILE A 85 0.82 1.47 -4.69
CA ILE A 85 -0.45 1.50 -3.99
C ILE A 85 -0.96 2.95 -4.03
N GLY A 86 -2.13 3.17 -4.62
CA GLY A 86 -2.85 4.43 -4.58
C GLY A 86 -4.00 4.35 -3.60
N LEU A 87 -4.10 5.31 -2.69
CA LEU A 87 -5.18 5.46 -1.73
C LEU A 87 -5.89 6.78 -1.98
N THR A 88 -7.18 6.72 -2.33
CA THR A 88 -8.02 7.89 -2.59
C THR A 88 -8.96 8.12 -1.41
N ILE A 89 -8.80 9.24 -0.73
CA ILE A 89 -9.63 9.66 0.40
C ILE A 89 -10.53 10.79 -0.08
N THR A 90 -11.85 10.61 0.07
CA THR A 90 -12.91 11.59 -0.23
C THR A 90 -13.37 12.30 1.03
#